data_AF-A0A1C3NVQ9-F1
#
_entry.id   AF-A0A1C3NVQ9-F1
#
_cell.length_a   1.000
_cell.length_b   1.000
_cell.length_c   1.000
_cell.angle_alpha   90.00
_cell.angle_beta   90.00
_cell.angle_gamma   90.00
#
_symmetry.space_group_name_H-M   'P 1'
#
loop_
_entity.id
_entity.type
_entity.pdbx_description
1 polymer ?
#
loop_
_entity_poly.entity_id
_entity_poly.type
_entity_poly.pdbx_seq_one_letter_code
_entity_poly.pdbx_strand_id
1 'polypeptide(L)'
;MSPTRSRPASRTAIEARWSRRRASYVTRRAKATTPTARLMAAVDYLRGALCDVPPGRARQVGDDAAVHLAYLAEMLRREQIGREPQ
;
A
#
# COMPACT_ATOMS: atom_id res chain seq x y z
N MET A 1 -8.03 -39.96 -2.81
CA MET A 1 -8.38 -38.54 -3.03
C MET A 1 -8.16 -37.80 -1.72
N SER A 2 -7.12 -36.99 -1.63
CA SER A 2 -6.76 -36.27 -0.39
C SER A 2 -7.53 -34.95 -0.30
N PRO A 3 -8.14 -34.60 0.85
CA PRO A 3 -8.74 -33.29 1.01
C PRO A 3 -7.63 -32.27 1.21
N THR A 4 -7.45 -31.38 0.23
CA THR A 4 -6.63 -30.16 0.39
C THR A 4 -7.31 -29.28 1.45
N ARG A 5 -6.96 -29.50 2.72
CA ARG A 5 -7.31 -28.59 3.81
C ARG A 5 -6.61 -27.26 3.53
N SER A 6 -7.33 -26.33 2.92
CA SER A 6 -6.99 -24.90 2.92
C SER A 6 -7.08 -24.40 4.36
N ARG A 7 -6.03 -24.69 5.14
CA ARG A 7 -5.87 -24.18 6.49
C ARG A 7 -5.75 -22.66 6.35
N PRO A 8 -6.60 -21.85 6.99
CA PRO A 8 -6.49 -20.40 6.90
C PRO A 8 -5.07 -20.05 7.32
N ALA A 9 -4.36 -19.27 6.50
CA ALA A 9 -3.03 -18.79 6.85
C ALA A 9 -3.13 -18.29 8.29
N SER A 10 -2.39 -18.92 9.21
CA SER A 10 -2.52 -18.63 10.64
C SER A 10 -2.42 -17.13 10.82
N ARG A 11 -3.22 -16.55 11.73
CA ARG A 11 -3.26 -15.11 11.99
C ARG A 11 -1.86 -14.48 12.04
N THR A 12 -0.90 -15.21 12.60
CA THR A 12 0.53 -14.93 12.67
C THR A 12 1.22 -14.74 11.30
N ALA A 13 0.85 -15.53 10.27
CA ALA A 13 1.40 -15.43 8.93
C ALA A 13 0.92 -14.18 8.18
N ILE A 14 -0.34 -13.77 8.39
CA ILE A 14 -0.86 -12.51 7.85
C ILE A 14 -0.17 -11.35 8.54
N GLU A 15 -0.13 -11.32 9.86
CA GLU A 15 0.55 -10.25 10.63
C GLU A 15 2.04 -10.12 10.24
N ALA A 16 2.75 -11.23 10.05
CA ALA A 16 4.12 -11.23 9.56
C ALA A 16 4.25 -10.67 8.13
N ARG A 17 3.32 -11.02 7.21
CA ARG A 17 3.28 -10.42 5.86
C ARG A 17 3.07 -8.91 5.93
N TRP A 18 2.13 -8.46 6.75
CA TRP A 18 1.84 -7.04 6.94
C TRP A 18 3.04 -6.27 7.51
N SER A 19 3.71 -6.83 8.53
CA SER A 19 4.92 -6.26 9.11
C SER A 19 6.05 -6.12 8.06
N ARG A 20 6.30 -7.18 7.27
CA ARG A 20 7.30 -7.13 6.18
C ARG A 20 6.97 -6.10 5.10
N ARG A 21 5.70 -6.02 4.68
CA ARG A 21 5.25 -5.01 3.70
C ARG A 21 5.44 -3.60 4.24
N ARG A 22 5.09 -3.35 5.51
CA ARG A 22 5.27 -2.05 6.17
C ARG A 22 6.73 -1.64 6.24
N ALA A 23 7.62 -2.56 6.65
CA ALA A 23 9.06 -2.30 6.70
C ALA A 23 9.63 -1.96 5.32
N SER A 24 9.21 -2.69 4.27
CA SER A 24 9.60 -2.42 2.89
C SER A 24 9.12 -1.04 2.42
N TYR A 25 7.86 -0.69 2.70
CA TYR A 25 7.30 0.63 2.39
C TYR A 25 8.08 1.76 3.05
N VAL A 26 8.32 1.68 4.37
CA VAL A 26 9.07 2.71 5.12
C VAL A 26 10.46 2.89 4.52
N THR A 27 11.15 1.78 4.20
CA THR A 27 12.47 1.82 3.58
C THR A 27 12.44 2.47 2.20
N ARG A 28 11.51 2.07 1.33
CA ARG A 28 11.38 2.63 -0.03
C ARG A 28 11.00 4.10 0.00
N ARG A 29 10.08 4.50 0.87
CA ARG A 29 9.68 5.89 1.06
C ARG A 29 10.84 6.76 1.53
N ALA A 30 11.63 6.29 2.51
CA ALA A 30 12.79 7.02 3.02
C ALA A 30 13.88 7.20 1.95
N LYS A 31 14.07 6.21 1.07
CA LYS A 31 15.03 6.27 -0.04
C LYS A 31 14.52 7.06 -1.25
N ALA A 32 13.23 7.35 -1.34
CA ALA A 32 12.63 8.00 -2.50
C ALA A 32 12.94 9.51 -2.52
N THR A 33 13.79 9.90 -3.49
CA THR A 33 14.22 11.28 -3.70
C THR A 33 13.22 12.11 -4.54
N THR A 34 12.33 11.44 -5.29
CA THR A 34 11.32 12.10 -6.12
C THR A 34 9.89 11.90 -5.58
N PRO A 35 8.98 12.86 -5.79
CA PRO A 35 7.56 12.70 -5.48
C PRO A 35 6.93 11.44 -6.11
N THR A 36 7.24 11.18 -7.38
CA THR A 36 6.74 9.98 -8.10
C THR A 36 7.21 8.68 -7.44
N ALA A 37 8.48 8.59 -7.02
CA ALA A 37 8.98 7.39 -6.34
C ALA A 37 8.29 7.15 -4.98
N ARG A 38 7.94 8.23 -4.25
CA ARG A 38 7.17 8.13 -3.01
C ARG A 38 5.75 7.62 -3.26
N LEU A 39 5.10 8.12 -4.32
CA LEU A 39 3.77 7.66 -4.73
C LEU A 39 3.78 6.18 -5.11
N MET A 40 4.74 5.76 -5.94
CA MET A 40 4.87 4.35 -6.35
C MET A 40 5.10 3.42 -5.15
N ALA A 41 5.91 3.84 -4.17
CA ALA A 41 6.10 3.07 -2.94
C ALA A 41 4.78 2.92 -2.14
N ALA A 42 3.94 3.94 -2.09
CA ALA A 42 2.62 3.88 -1.44
C ALA A 42 1.63 2.98 -2.20
N VAL A 43 1.61 3.08 -3.54
CA VAL A 43 0.77 2.24 -4.40
C VAL A 43 1.13 0.75 -4.25
N ASP A 44 2.43 0.41 -4.29
CA ASP A 44 2.89 -0.97 -4.10
C ASP A 44 2.48 -1.54 -2.75
N TYR A 45 2.62 -0.74 -1.68
CA TYR A 45 2.21 -1.12 -0.34
C TYR A 45 0.71 -1.40 -0.25
N LEU A 46 -0.12 -0.49 -0.79
CA LEU A 46 -1.58 -0.61 -0.78
C LEU A 46 -2.06 -1.79 -1.62
N ARG A 47 -1.52 -1.98 -2.83
CA ARG A 47 -1.82 -3.15 -3.67
C ARG A 47 -1.55 -4.45 -2.91
N GLY A 48 -0.39 -4.52 -2.23
CA GLY A 48 -0.04 -5.67 -1.42
C GLY A 48 -0.98 -5.90 -0.23
N ALA A 49 -1.36 -4.83 0.47
CA ALA A 49 -2.29 -4.91 1.61
C ALA A 49 -3.70 -5.34 1.17
N LEU A 50 -4.18 -4.84 0.04
CA LEU A 50 -5.48 -5.20 -0.53
C LEU A 50 -5.57 -6.68 -0.92
N CYS A 51 -4.46 -7.30 -1.35
CA CYS A 51 -4.43 -8.74 -1.61
C CYS A 51 -4.67 -9.61 -0.37
N ASP A 52 -4.45 -9.08 0.83
CA ASP A 52 -4.74 -9.79 2.09
C ASP A 52 -6.17 -9.51 2.62
N VAL A 53 -6.97 -8.67 1.94
CA VAL A 53 -8.34 -8.32 2.37
C VAL A 53 -9.33 -9.42 1.95
N PRO A 54 -10.22 -9.88 2.86
CA PRO A 54 -11.26 -10.84 2.51
C PRO A 54 -12.20 -10.31 1.40
N PRO A 55 -12.70 -11.17 0.49
CA PRO A 55 -13.50 -10.74 -0.66
C PRO A 55 -14.70 -9.85 -0.31
N GLY A 56 -15.37 -10.13 0.81
CA GLY A 56 -16.53 -9.36 1.27
C GLY A 56 -16.22 -7.93 1.74
N ARG A 57 -14.96 -7.56 1.92
CA ARG A 57 -14.52 -6.19 2.29
C ARG A 57 -13.61 -5.53 1.26
N ALA A 58 -13.18 -6.26 0.23
CA ALA A 58 -12.20 -5.79 -0.74
C ALA A 58 -12.65 -4.51 -1.47
N ARG A 59 -13.95 -4.38 -1.77
CA ARG A 59 -14.49 -3.19 -2.44
C ARG A 59 -14.42 -1.94 -1.56
N GLN A 60 -14.96 -2.00 -0.34
CA GLN A 60 -14.93 -0.89 0.60
C GLN A 60 -13.50 -0.44 0.89
N VAL A 61 -12.61 -1.39 1.21
CA VAL A 61 -11.20 -1.06 1.51
C VAL A 61 -10.46 -0.56 0.26
N GLY A 62 -10.82 -1.04 -0.92
CA GLY A 62 -10.31 -0.54 -2.20
C GLY A 62 -10.73 0.90 -2.46
N ASP A 63 -12.00 1.24 -2.22
CA ASP A 63 -12.54 2.59 -2.39
C ASP A 63 -11.86 3.57 -1.40
N ASP A 64 -11.72 3.20 -0.13
CA ASP A 64 -11.01 4.00 0.88
C ASP A 64 -9.53 4.21 0.50
N ALA A 65 -8.87 3.17 -0.02
CA ALA A 65 -7.49 3.26 -0.48
C ALA A 65 -7.33 4.18 -1.70
N ALA A 66 -8.31 4.18 -2.61
CA ALA A 66 -8.30 5.06 -3.77
C ALA A 66 -8.44 6.54 -3.37
N VAL A 67 -9.34 6.86 -2.43
CA VAL A 67 -9.48 8.21 -1.86
C VAL A 67 -8.17 8.68 -1.23
N HIS A 68 -7.52 7.80 -0.45
CA HIS A 68 -6.25 8.14 0.19
C HIS A 68 -5.12 8.37 -0.83
N LEU A 69 -5.05 7.57 -1.89
CA LEU A 69 -4.08 7.76 -2.98
C LEU A 69 -4.31 9.07 -3.73
N ALA A 70 -5.56 9.44 -4.01
CA ALA A 70 -5.90 10.71 -4.65
C ALA A 70 -5.45 11.91 -3.78
N TYR A 71 -5.69 11.83 -2.47
CA TYR A 71 -5.23 12.85 -1.52
C TYR A 71 -3.70 12.98 -1.51
N LEU A 72 -2.97 11.87 -1.47
CA LEU A 72 -1.51 11.87 -1.50
C LEU A 72 -0.97 12.45 -2.82
N ALA A 73 -1.58 12.09 -3.95
CA ALA A 73 -1.20 12.62 -5.26
C ALA A 73 -1.39 14.15 -5.32
N GLU A 74 -2.50 14.65 -4.79
CA GLU A 74 -2.77 16.09 -4.73
C GLU A 74 -1.79 16.83 -3.81
N MET A 75 -1.44 16.27 -2.64
CA MET A 75 -0.40 16.86 -1.79
C MET A 75 0.95 16.94 -2.52
N LEU A 76 1.36 15.85 -3.18
CA LEU A 76 2.62 15.81 -3.93
C LEU A 76 2.62 16.81 -5.09
N ARG A 77 1.49 17.00 -5.77
CA ARG A 77 1.33 18.01 -6.83
C ARG A 77 1.56 19.42 -6.27
N ARG A 78 0.99 19.73 -5.11
CA ARG A 78 1.19 21.03 -4.43
C ARG A 78 2.64 21.25 -4.00
N GLU A 79 3.30 20.21 -3.50
CA GLU A 79 4.73 20.27 -3.15
C GLU A 79 5.63 20.52 -4.38
N GLN A 80 5.26 20.00 -5.55
CA GLN A 80 5.98 20.27 -6.80
C GLN A 80 5.80 21.70 -7.30
N ILE A 81 4.57 22.23 -7.28
CA ILE A 81 4.27 23.60 -7.71
C ILE A 81 4.96 24.62 -6.78
N GLY A 82 5.00 24.36 -5.47
CA GLY A 82 5.68 25.23 -4.51
C GLY A 82 7.21 25.19 -4.57
N ARG A 83 7.81 24.37 -5.44
CA ARG A 83 9.27 24.22 -5.59
C ARG A 83 9.81 24.78 -6.92
N GLU A 84 8.97 25.35 -7.77
CA GLU A 84 9.47 26.03 -8.97
C GLU A 84 10.30 27.26 -8.56
N PRO A 85 11.57 27.38 -9.01
CA PRO A 85 12.32 28.62 -8.83
C PRO A 85 11.68 29.69 -9.70
N GLN A 86 11.38 30.85 -9.11
CA GLN A 86 11.11 32.07 -9.88
C GLN A 86 12.35 32.48 -10.70
#